data_AF-A0A4P0YCK3-F1
#
_entry.id   AF-A0A4P0YCK3-F1
#
_cell.length_a   1.000
_cell.length_b   1.000
_cell.length_c   1.000
_cell.angle_alpha   90.00
_cell.angle_beta   90.00
_cell.angle_gamma   90.00
#
_symmetry.space_group_name_H-M   'P 1'
#
loop_
_entity.id
_entity.type
_entity.pdbx_description
1 polymer ?
#
loop_
_entity_poly.entity_id
_entity_poly.type
_entity_poly.pdbx_seq_one_letter_code
_entity_poly.pdbx_strand_id
1 'polypeptide(L)'
;MRELGVYCELWAWDVTEAQIREFNPSGIILSGGPESTTEENSPRAPQYVFEAGVPVFGVCYGMQTMAMQLGGHVEGSNEREFGYAQVEVV
;
A
#
# COMPACT_ATOMS: atom_id res chain seq x y z
N MET A 1 5.36 11.58 -8.11
CA MET A 1 6.16 12.19 -7.01
C MET A 1 7.30 13.04 -7.54
N ARG A 2 8.27 12.48 -8.28
CA ARG A 2 9.38 13.27 -8.84
C ARG A 2 8.93 14.43 -9.76
N GLU A 3 7.93 14.19 -10.60
CA GLU A 3 7.32 15.25 -11.45
C GLU A 3 6.61 16.35 -10.63
N LEU A 4 6.19 16.05 -9.40
CA LEU A 4 5.64 17.03 -8.46
C LEU A 4 6.75 17.75 -7.66
N GLY A 5 8.03 17.51 -7.98
CA GLY A 5 9.17 18.12 -7.31
C GLY A 5 9.53 17.51 -5.95
N VAL A 6 8.93 16.37 -5.58
CA VAL A 6 9.19 15.71 -4.30
C VAL A 6 10.12 14.52 -4.50
N TYR A 7 11.22 14.49 -3.74
CA TYR A 7 12.13 13.36 -3.72
C TYR A 7 11.43 12.10 -3.22
N CYS A 8 11.63 10.99 -3.91
CA CYS A 8 11.11 9.70 -3.52
C CYS A 8 12.04 8.56 -3.99
N GLU A 9 12.05 7.50 -3.20
CA GLU A 9 12.64 6.21 -3.54
C GLU A 9 11.55 5.17 -3.79
N LEU A 10 11.88 4.15 -4.60
CA LEU A 10 11.00 3.03 -4.89
C LEU A 10 11.68 1.76 -4.42
N TRP A 11 11.07 1.08 -3.45
CA TRP A 11 11.60 -0.11 -2.81
C TRP A 11 10.69 -1.32 -3.05
N ALA A 12 11.23 -2.52 -2.85
CA ALA A 12 10.40 -3.71 -2.71
C ALA A 12 9.56 -3.62 -1.42
N TRP A 13 8.49 -4.40 -1.34
CA TRP A 13 7.59 -4.40 -0.17
C TRP A 13 8.24 -5.02 1.08
N ASP A 14 9.16 -5.98 0.89
CA ASP A 14 9.83 -6.73 1.95
C ASP A 14 11.05 -5.96 2.49
N VAL A 15 10.76 -4.80 3.11
CA VAL A 15 11.75 -3.92 3.72
C VAL A 15 11.64 -3.98 5.24
N THR A 16 12.77 -3.83 5.91
CA THR A 16 12.81 -3.86 7.37
C THR A 16 12.42 -2.53 7.98
N GLU A 17 11.91 -2.56 9.21
CA GLU A 17 11.67 -1.34 10.00
C GLU A 17 12.92 -0.45 10.09
N ALA A 18 14.10 -1.04 10.26
CA ALA A 18 15.36 -0.31 10.35
C ALA A 18 15.62 0.53 9.08
N GLN A 19 15.40 -0.04 7.90
CA GLN A 19 15.55 0.67 6.64
C GLN A 19 14.56 1.84 6.52
N ILE A 20 13.30 1.63 6.92
CA ILE A 20 12.28 2.70 6.87
C ILE A 20 12.63 3.83 7.86
N ARG A 21 13.11 3.49 9.06
CA ARG A 21 13.58 4.48 10.04
C ARG A 21 14.79 5.27 9.56
N GLU A 22 15.75 4.59 8.94
CA GLU A 22 16.95 5.22 8.38
C GLU A 22 16.59 6.18 7.25
N PHE A 23 15.66 5.78 6.37
CA PHE A 23 15.18 6.65 5.31
C PHE A 23 14.37 7.85 5.82
N ASN A 24 13.73 7.71 7.00
CA ASN A 24 12.96 8.75 7.67
C ASN A 24 11.94 9.46 6.74
N PRO A 25 10.99 8.71 6.13
CA PRO A 25 10.10 9.26 5.11
C PRO A 25 9.12 10.27 5.70
N SER A 26 8.81 11.33 4.95
CA SER A 26 7.70 12.26 5.27
C SER A 26 6.31 11.69 4.97
N GLY A 27 6.25 10.57 4.25
CA GLY A 27 5.02 9.87 3.90
C GLY A 27 5.34 8.59 3.12
N ILE A 28 4.42 7.62 3.14
CA ILE A 28 4.61 6.28 2.57
C ILE A 28 3.51 5.99 1.56
N ILE A 29 3.87 5.47 0.38
CA ILE A 29 2.91 5.03 -0.65
C ILE A 29 3.02 3.52 -0.81
N LEU A 30 1.91 2.81 -0.58
CA LEU A 30 1.77 1.39 -0.89
C LEU A 30 1.17 1.24 -2.29
N SER A 31 1.94 0.69 -3.22
CA SER A 31 1.52 0.56 -4.62
C SER A 31 0.52 -0.58 -4.84
N GLY A 32 -0.05 -0.60 -6.06
CA GLY A 32 -0.76 -1.78 -6.55
C GLY A 32 0.18 -2.97 -6.78
N GLY A 33 -0.42 -4.14 -7.00
CA GLY A 33 0.26 -5.39 -7.31
C GLY A 33 -0.73 -6.40 -7.94
N PRO A 34 -0.25 -7.43 -8.63
CA PRO A 34 -1.10 -8.42 -9.30
C PRO A 34 -1.69 -9.48 -8.36
N GLU A 35 -1.16 -9.54 -7.13
CA GLU A 35 -1.48 -10.53 -6.09
C GLU A 35 -2.84 -10.27 -5.45
N SER A 36 -3.37 -11.26 -4.74
CA SER A 36 -4.57 -11.12 -3.90
C SER A 36 -4.22 -11.17 -2.42
N THR A 37 -4.69 -10.18 -1.65
CA THR A 37 -4.47 -10.16 -0.19
C THR A 37 -5.15 -11.30 0.56
N THR A 38 -6.09 -12.01 -0.08
CA THR A 38 -6.76 -13.17 0.49
C THR A 38 -5.88 -14.42 0.55
N GLU A 39 -4.75 -14.45 -0.18
CA GLU A 39 -3.83 -15.58 -0.16
C GLU A 39 -2.90 -15.53 1.06
N GLU A 40 -2.61 -16.68 1.67
CA GLU A 40 -1.88 -16.79 2.95
C GLU A 40 -0.49 -16.15 2.93
N ASN A 41 0.24 -16.30 1.82
CA ASN A 41 1.61 -15.79 1.65
C ASN A 41 1.70 -14.56 0.75
N SER A 42 0.58 -13.86 0.52
CA SER A 42 0.57 -12.67 -0.32
C SER A 42 1.35 -11.52 0.34
N PRO A 43 1.96 -10.60 -0.45
CA PRO A 43 2.75 -9.49 0.07
C PRO A 43 2.04 -8.69 1.16
N ARG A 44 2.73 -8.38 2.25
CA ARG A 44 2.24 -7.55 3.36
C ARG A 44 3.16 -6.36 3.58
N ALA A 45 2.58 -5.21 3.90
CA ALA A 45 3.40 -4.09 4.30
C ALA A 45 4.01 -4.40 5.68
N PRO A 46 5.29 -4.05 5.91
CA PRO A 46 5.87 -4.10 7.25
C PRO A 46 4.98 -3.33 8.22
N GLN A 47 4.66 -3.91 9.38
CA GLN A 47 3.70 -3.29 10.32
C GLN A 47 4.10 -1.87 10.72
N TYR A 48 5.41 -1.62 10.82
CA TYR A 48 5.96 -0.30 11.10
C TYR A 48 5.50 0.79 10.13
N VAL A 49 5.14 0.46 8.88
CA VAL A 49 4.58 1.43 7.92
C VAL A 49 3.37 2.16 8.51
N PHE A 50 2.51 1.46 9.24
CA PHE A 50 1.30 2.03 9.84
C PHE A 50 1.56 2.69 11.21
N GLU A 51 2.73 2.46 11.78
CA GLU A 51 3.13 2.95 13.11
C GLU A 51 4.15 4.11 13.05
N ALA A 52 4.70 4.38 11.86
CA ALA A 52 5.74 5.38 11.62
C ALA A 52 5.33 6.83 11.94
N GLY A 53 4.03 7.09 12.19
CA GLY A 53 3.52 8.41 12.56
C GLY A 53 3.47 9.41 11.40
N VAL A 54 3.59 8.93 10.17
CA VAL A 54 3.51 9.74 8.93
C VAL A 54 2.34 9.30 8.06
N PRO A 55 1.85 10.16 7.14
CA PRO A 55 0.75 9.79 6.25
C PRO A 55 1.09 8.57 5.39
N VAL A 56 0.13 7.65 5.27
CA VAL A 56 0.23 6.44 4.42
C VAL A 56 -0.88 6.48 3.37
N PHE A 57 -0.53 6.28 2.10
CA PHE A 57 -1.46 6.23 0.99
C PHE A 57 -1.39 4.88 0.28
N GLY A 58 -2.50 4.14 0.25
CA GLY A 58 -2.61 2.85 -0.42
C GLY A 58 -3.32 2.96 -1.78
N VAL A 59 -2.72 2.39 -2.82
CA VAL A 59 -3.30 2.35 -4.17
C VAL A 59 -3.64 0.91 -4.55
N CYS A 60 -4.90 0.64 -4.86
CA CYS A 60 -5.39 -0.69 -5.27
C CYS A 60 -4.98 -1.79 -4.25
N TYR A 61 -4.05 -2.68 -4.59
CA TYR A 61 -3.52 -3.68 -3.65
C TYR A 61 -2.99 -3.07 -2.34
N GLY A 62 -2.32 -1.91 -2.42
CA GLY A 62 -1.84 -1.19 -1.24
C GLY A 62 -2.96 -0.72 -0.31
N MET A 63 -4.15 -0.45 -0.86
CA MET A 63 -5.35 -0.14 -0.07
C MET A 63 -5.94 -1.42 0.54
N GLN A 64 -5.99 -2.51 -0.22
CA GLN A 64 -6.48 -3.80 0.27
C GLN A 64 -5.61 -4.34 1.42
N THR A 65 -4.29 -4.27 1.29
CA THR A 65 -3.35 -4.75 2.32
C THR A 65 -3.48 -3.93 3.61
N MET A 66 -3.66 -2.61 3.47
CA MET A 66 -3.97 -1.70 4.58
C MET A 66 -5.29 -2.08 5.26
N ALA A 67 -6.35 -2.35 4.50
CA ALA A 67 -7.64 -2.76 5.07
C ALA A 67 -7.49 -4.06 5.89
N MET A 68 -6.85 -5.08 5.34
CA MET A 68 -6.64 -6.37 6.02
C MET A 68 -5.79 -6.24 7.30
N GLN A 69 -4.69 -5.48 7.25
CA GLN A 69 -3.75 -5.36 8.38
C GLN A 69 -4.26 -4.44 9.50
N LEU A 70 -5.22 -3.56 9.22
CA LEU A 70 -5.82 -2.65 10.20
C LEU A 70 -7.19 -3.14 10.72
N GLY A 71 -7.51 -4.42 10.53
CA GLY A 71 -8.71 -5.07 11.08
C GLY A 71 -9.97 -4.96 10.23
N GLY A 72 -9.86 -4.44 9.01
CA GLY A 72 -10.89 -4.57 7.98
C GLY A 72 -10.85 -5.93 7.29
N HIS A 73 -11.72 -6.10 6.30
CA HIS A 73 -11.82 -7.33 5.52
C HIS A 73 -11.81 -7.03 4.02
N VAL A 74 -11.18 -7.91 3.26
CA VAL A 74 -11.15 -7.90 1.80
C VAL A 74 -11.68 -9.23 1.32
N GLU A 75 -12.62 -9.19 0.39
CA GLU A 75 -13.16 -10.38 -0.26
C GLU A 75 -12.46 -10.63 -1.59
N GLY A 76 -12.20 -11.90 -1.89
CA GLY A 76 -11.62 -12.31 -3.15
C GLY A 76 -12.67 -12.34 -4.27
N SER A 77 -12.24 -12.08 -5.49
CA SER A 77 -13.07 -12.21 -6.70
C SER A 77 -12.26 -12.87 -7.82
N ASN A 78 -12.93 -13.72 -8.61
CA ASN A 78 -12.36 -14.29 -9.83
C ASN A 78 -12.38 -13.28 -11.00
N GLU A 79 -13.25 -12.29 -10.93
CA GLU A 79 -13.34 -11.19 -11.89
C GLU A 79 -12.54 -9.99 -11.38
N ARG A 80 -11.70 -9.43 -12.26
CA ARG A 80 -10.88 -8.26 -11.97
C ARG A 80 -11.32 -7.13 -12.89
N GLU A 81 -11.61 -5.97 -12.32
CA GLU A 81 -11.95 -4.79 -13.09
C GLU A 81 -10.70 -3.97 -13.40
N PHE A 82 -10.48 -3.70 -14.68
CA PHE A 82 -9.52 -2.71 -15.15
C PHE A 82 -10.17 -1.94 -16.30
N GLY A 83 -10.56 -0.70 -16.04
CA GLY A 83 -11.29 0.10 -16.99
C GLY A 83 -11.63 1.48 -16.46
N TYR A 84 -12.24 2.28 -17.33
CA TYR A 84 -12.78 3.57 -16.92
C TYR A 84 -14.05 3.36 -16.08
N ALA A 85 -14.10 4.04 -14.93
CA ALA A 85 -15.27 4.11 -14.08
C ALA A 85 -15.45 5.56 -13.58
N GLN A 86 -16.66 5.91 -13.19
CA GLN A 86 -16.95 7.15 -12.48
C GLN A 86 -17.18 6.82 -11.01
N VAL A 87 -16.51 7.56 -10.13
CA VAL A 87 -16.65 7.44 -8.68
C VAL A 87 -17.37 8.67 -8.15
N GLU A 88 -18.36 8.46 -7.30
CA GLU A 88 -19.05 9.53 -6.56
C GLU A 88 -18.35 9.72 -5.22
N VAL A 89 -18.03 10.98 -4.88
CA VAL A 89 -17.54 11.34 -3.55
C VAL A 89 -18.76 11.62 -2.68
N VAL A 90 -18.99 10.77 -1.70
CA VAL A 90 -20.05 10.89 -0.69
C VAL A 90 -19.57 11.54 0.60
#